data_AF-G0Y2N7-F1
#
_entry.id   AF-G0Y2N7-F1
#
_cell.length_a   1.000
_cell.length_b   1.000
_cell.length_c   1.000
_cell.angle_alpha   90.00
_cell.angle_beta   90.00
_cell.angle_gamma   90.00
#
_symmetry.space_group_name_H-M   'P 1'
#
loop_
_entity.id
_entity.type
_entity.pdbx_description
1 polymer ?
#
loop_
_entity_poly.entity_id
_entity_poly.type
_entity_poly.pdbx_seq_one_letter_code
_entity_poly.pdbx_strand_id
1 'polypeptide(L)' 'PRDRRVRLSAHTAIQFYDVQDRLGYDRPSKAVDWLIKKAKTAIDKL' A
#
# COMPACT_ATOMS: atom_id res chain seq x y z
N PRO A 1 -0.93 -3.74 22.40
CA PRO A 1 -0.19 -3.16 21.26
C PRO A 1 -0.54 -3.90 19.96
N ARG A 2 -1.12 -3.21 18.96
CA ARG A 2 -1.45 -3.85 17.66
C ARG A 2 -0.17 -4.03 16.85
N ASP A 3 0.06 -5.25 16.37
CA ASP A 3 1.14 -5.48 15.41
C ASP A 3 0.86 -4.66 14.14
N ARG A 4 1.86 -3.90 13.70
CA ARG A 4 1.77 -3.01 12.52
C ARG A 4 2.48 -3.60 11.30
N ARG A 5 2.99 -4.83 11.39
CA ARG A 5 3.65 -5.53 10.29
C ARG A 5 2.59 -6.29 9.51
N VAL A 6 2.49 -5.97 8.23
CA VAL A 6 1.60 -6.67 7.31
C VAL A 6 2.46 -7.65 6.53
N ARG A 7 2.15 -8.95 6.63
CA ARG A 7 2.77 -9.96 5.78
C ARG A 7 1.97 -10.05 4.48
N LEU A 8 2.58 -9.61 3.38
CA LEU A 8 2.00 -9.75 2.05
C LEU A 8 2.36 -11.11 1.44
N SER A 9 1.48 -11.62 0.58
CA SER A 9 1.83 -12.75 -0.29
C SER A 9 2.92 -12.30 -1.28
N ALA A 10 3.70 -13.25 -1.81
CA ALA A 10 4.80 -12.93 -2.73
C ALA A 10 4.33 -12.10 -3.95
N HIS A 11 3.22 -12.50 -4.56
CA HIS A 11 2.66 -11.81 -5.71
C HIS A 11 2.17 -10.40 -5.37
N THR A 12 1.49 -10.21 -4.24
CA THR A 12 1.04 -8.89 -3.79
C THR A 12 2.21 -8.00 -3.40
N ALA A 13 3.26 -8.56 -2.79
CA ALA A 13 4.47 -7.81 -2.44
C ALA A 13 5.15 -7.24 -3.70
N ILE A 14 5.27 -8.03 -4.78
CA ILE A 14 5.87 -7.58 -6.05
C ILE A 14 5.11 -6.36 -6.61
N GLN A 15 3.78 -6.46 -6.73
CA GLN A 15 2.96 -5.35 -7.23
C GLN A 15 3.04 -4.12 -6.32
N PHE A 16 3.06 -4.33 -5.00
CA PHE A 16 3.16 -3.26 -4.03
C PHE A 16 4.50 -2.51 -4.13
N TYR A 17 5.61 -3.23 -4.24
CA TYR A 17 6.94 -2.62 -4.35
C TYR A 17 7.17 -1.94 -5.70
N ASP A 18 6.59 -2.45 -6.80
CA ASP A 18 6.59 -1.73 -8.09
C ASP A 18 5.91 -0.36 -7.97
N VAL A 19 4.73 -0.31 -7.34
CA VAL A 19 4.04 0.97 -7.08
C VAL A 19 4.86 1.87 -6.15
N GLN A 20 5.50 1.31 -5.12
CA GLN A 20 6.35 2.08 -4.22
C GLN A 20 7.53 2.73 -4.96
N ASP A 21 8.20 1.97 -5.84
CA ASP A 21 9.34 2.43 -6.63
C ASP A 21 8.93 3.51 -7.64
N ARG A 22 7.83 3.28 -8.36
CA ARG A 22 7.27 4.25 -9.32
C ARG A 22 6.83 5.56 -8.67
N LEU A 23 6.45 5.53 -7.40
CA LEU A 23 6.09 6.71 -6.61
C LEU A 23 7.32 7.38 -5.96
N GLY A 24 8.50 6.76 -6.05
CA GLY A 24 9.73 7.26 -5.43
C GLY A 24 9.66 7.29 -3.90
N TYR A 25 8.93 6.37 -3.28
CA TYR A 25 8.76 6.35 -1.83
C TYR A 25 9.82 5.49 -1.13
N ASP A 26 10.59 6.11 -0.24
CA ASP A 26 11.60 5.41 0.58
C ASP A 26 10.99 4.51 1.66
N ARG A 27 9.70 4.70 1.99
CA ARG A 27 9.01 3.97 3.06
C ARG A 27 7.72 3.32 2.55
N PRO A 28 7.49 2.03 2.82
CA PRO A 28 6.27 1.33 2.40
C PRO A 28 5.01 1.92 3.04
N SER A 29 5.11 2.50 4.25
CA SER A 29 3.97 3.17 4.87
C SER A 29 3.39 4.30 4.02
N LYS A 30 4.24 5.06 3.30
CA LYS A 30 3.79 6.13 2.40
C LYS A 30 3.05 5.58 1.18
N ALA A 31 3.52 4.45 0.64
CA ALA A 31 2.83 3.77 -0.47
C ALA A 31 1.46 3.23 -0.04
N VAL A 32 1.35 2.68 1.18
CA VAL A 32 0.06 2.27 1.75
C VAL A 32 -0.87 3.48 1.91
N ASP A 33 -0.41 4.59 2.47
CA ASP A 33 -1.22 5.80 2.62
C ASP A 33 -1.71 6.34 1.27
N TRP A 34 -0.86 6.29 0.25
CA TRP A 34 -1.22 6.66 -1.11
C TRP A 34 -2.28 5.72 -1.71
N LEU A 35 -2.13 4.40 -1.52
CA LEU A 35 -3.11 3.42 -1.97
C LEU A 35 -4.48 3.64 -1.31
N ILE A 36 -4.51 3.88 0.00
CA ILE A 36 -5.75 4.16 0.74
C ILE A 36 -6.42 5.43 0.20
N LYS A 37 -5.65 6.50 -0.05
CA LYS A 37 -6.19 7.74 -0.62
C LYS A 37 -6.75 7.54 -2.02
N LYS A 38 -6.10 6.74 -2.86
CA LYS A 38 -6.59 6.41 -4.21
C LYS A 38 -7.81 5.49 -4.19
N ALA A 39 -7.83 4.52 -3.29
CA ALA A 39 -8.94 3.60 -3.11
C ALA A 39 -10.13 4.26 -2.39
N LYS A 40 -9.95 5.45 -1.77
CA LYS A 40 -11.01 6.15 -1.04
C LYS A 40 -12.30 6.30 -1.84
N THR A 41 -12.22 6.61 -3.13
CA THR A 41 -13.41 6.71 -4.00
C THR A 41 -14.14 5.37 -4.18
N ALA A 42 -13.42 4.25 -4.16
CA ALA A 42 -14.03 2.92 -4.20
C ALA A 42 -14.59 2.51 -2.83
N ILE A 43 -13.90 2.86 -1.75
CA ILE A 43 -14.32 2.64 -0.37
C ILE A 43 -15.59 3.44 -0.04
N ASP A 44 -15.64 4.71 -0.42
CA ASP A 44 -16.79 5.59 -0.17
C ASP A 44 -18.03 5.20 -1.03
N LYS A 45 -17.86 4.31 -2.01
CA LYS A 45 -18.94 3.75 -2.86
C LYS A 45 -19.42 2.37 -2.41
N LEU A 46 -18.79 1.77 -1.40
CA LEU A 46 -19.20 0.52 -0.75
C LEU A 46 -20.23 0.80 0.34
#